data_AF-A0A2B4S3U4-F1
#
_entry.id   AF-A0A2B4S3U4-F1
#
_cell.length_a   1.000
_cell.length_b   1.000
_cell.length_c   1.000
_cell.angle_alpha   90.00
_cell.angle_beta   90.00
_cell.angle_gamma   90.00
#
_symmetry.space_group_name_H-M   'P 1'
#
loop_
_entity.id
_entity.type
_entity.pdbx_description
1 polymer ?
#
loop_
_entity_poly.entity_id
_entity_poly.type
_entity_poly.pdbx_seq_one_letter_code
_entity_poly.pdbx_strand_id
1 'polypeptide(L)'
;MLEWISVVAGDSVKDHEYWGRPEDMHMARPALKFTAQSPGSDVAAETAAALAAGAIAFRKSNLSYSNQLLAHAKGLYEFARTYLGKFSNSIPRAAKSYKSGGYKDELVWGAAWLYRATRDGKYLTLAESLYKKYYLSSSWAFSWDDKTAATQMLLYGLTKKPQYKLAIQSTLRTGCPVKLLIDNM
;
A
#
# COMPACT_ATOMS: atom_id res chain seq x y z
N MET A 1 -7.57 19.93 0.31
CA MET A 1 -6.95 18.81 -0.42
C MET A 1 -5.53 18.66 0.14
N LEU A 2 -5.02 17.44 0.36
CA LEU A 2 -3.62 17.29 0.83
C LEU A 2 -2.69 17.73 -0.31
N GLU A 3 -1.84 18.72 -0.05
CA GLU A 3 -0.98 19.34 -1.07
C GLU A 3 0.40 18.67 -1.18
N TRP A 4 0.84 17.96 -0.14
CA TRP A 4 2.13 17.26 -0.11
C TRP A 4 2.18 16.15 0.96
N ILE A 5 3.07 15.17 0.76
CA ILE A 5 3.34 14.04 1.66
C ILE A 5 4.87 13.87 1.75
N SER A 6 5.45 13.79 2.96
CA SER A 6 6.87 13.44 3.14
C SER A 6 7.07 11.92 3.18
N VAL A 7 8.14 11.43 2.56
CA VAL A 7 8.27 10.01 2.20
C VAL A 7 9.61 9.41 2.59
N VAL A 8 10.68 10.16 2.37
CA VAL A 8 12.05 9.73 2.71
C VAL A 8 12.72 10.86 3.46
N ALA A 9 13.38 10.53 4.57
CA ALA A 9 14.24 11.44 5.32
C ALA A 9 15.67 10.88 5.33
N GLY A 10 16.55 11.48 4.54
CA GLY A 10 17.90 10.99 4.31
C GLY A 10 18.25 10.87 2.83
N ASP A 11 19.54 10.97 2.52
CA ASP A 11 20.09 10.58 1.22
C ASP A 11 20.74 9.21 1.40
N SER A 12 20.26 8.18 0.70
CA SER A 12 20.70 6.80 0.90
C SER A 12 22.18 6.59 0.65
N VAL A 13 22.80 7.39 -0.22
CA VAL A 13 24.25 7.30 -0.46
C VAL A 13 25.01 7.77 0.78
N LYS A 14 24.63 8.94 1.32
CA LYS A 14 25.28 9.51 2.50
C LYS A 14 24.98 8.75 3.79
N ASP A 15 23.78 8.21 3.90
CA ASP A 15 23.37 7.37 5.03
C ASP A 15 24.19 6.07 5.06
N HIS A 16 24.36 5.39 3.92
CA HIS A 16 25.11 4.14 3.84
C HIS A 16 26.64 4.31 3.86
N GLU A 17 27.16 5.52 3.61
CA GLU A 17 28.58 5.86 3.81
C GLU A 17 28.97 5.94 5.30
N TYR A 18 27.98 6.04 6.20
CA TYR A 18 28.20 6.16 7.63
C TYR A 18 27.94 4.84 8.37
N TRP A 19 28.90 4.42 9.19
CA TRP A 19 28.76 3.27 10.09
C TRP A 19 28.98 3.71 11.53
N GLY A 20 27.89 3.82 12.28
CA GLY A 20 27.91 4.28 13.66
C GLY A 20 26.52 4.32 14.27
N ARG A 21 26.41 4.89 15.47
CA ARG A 21 25.12 5.04 16.14
C ARG A 21 24.29 6.13 15.46
N PRO A 22 22.97 5.97 15.32
CA PRO A 22 22.14 6.97 14.63
C PRO A 22 22.17 8.36 15.30
N GLU A 23 22.36 8.45 16.61
CA GLU A 23 22.49 9.73 17.33
C GLU A 23 23.78 10.50 17.02
N ASP A 24 24.80 9.83 16.48
CA ASP A 24 26.10 10.40 16.14
C ASP A 24 26.20 10.80 14.63
N MET A 25 25.08 10.68 13.90
CA MET A 25 24.98 11.08 12.50
C MET A 25 25.11 12.59 12.34
N HIS A 26 26.01 13.01 11.45
CA HIS A 26 26.30 14.42 11.18
C HIS A 26 26.12 14.81 9.70
N MET A 27 25.77 13.85 8.84
CA MET A 27 25.46 14.13 7.44
C MET A 27 24.07 14.79 7.29
N ALA A 28 23.86 15.50 6.19
CA ALA A 28 22.55 16.06 5.87
C ALA A 28 21.50 14.96 5.66
N ARG A 29 20.32 15.13 6.27
CA ARG A 29 19.17 14.22 6.16
C ARG A 29 17.99 14.91 5.47
N PRO A 30 18.03 15.10 4.13
CA PRO A 30 16.99 15.84 3.42
C PRO A 30 15.64 15.11 3.48
N ALA A 31 14.56 15.87 3.65
CA ALA A 31 13.19 15.36 3.52
C ALA A 31 12.72 15.47 2.07
N LEU A 32 12.27 14.35 1.51
CA LEU A 32 11.73 14.25 0.15
C LEU A 32 10.22 14.09 0.23
N LYS A 33 9.51 14.81 -0.65
CA LYS A 33 8.04 14.89 -0.63
C LYS A 33 7.42 14.64 -2.00
N PHE A 34 6.21 14.09 -2.00
CA PHE A 34 5.35 14.05 -3.18
C PHE A 34 4.54 15.32 -3.31
N THR A 35 4.27 15.67 -4.55
CA THR A 35 3.37 16.74 -4.96
C THR A 35 2.53 16.28 -6.13
N ALA A 36 1.57 17.07 -6.57
CA ALA A 36 0.81 16.80 -7.79
C ALA A 36 1.70 16.64 -9.04
N GLN A 37 2.81 17.38 -9.11
CA GLN A 37 3.78 17.35 -10.21
C GLN A 37 4.83 16.24 -10.04
N SER A 38 4.97 15.70 -8.84
CA SER A 38 5.90 14.62 -8.49
C SER A 38 5.14 13.55 -7.68
N PRO A 39 4.22 12.82 -8.34
CA PRO A 39 3.31 11.89 -7.67
C PRO A 39 3.97 10.61 -7.17
N GLY A 40 3.32 9.93 -6.23
CA GLY A 40 3.73 8.64 -5.68
C GLY A 40 2.51 7.85 -5.21
N SER A 41 1.72 7.37 -6.15
CA SER A 41 0.46 6.65 -5.91
C SER A 41 0.65 5.38 -5.09
N ASP A 42 1.72 4.64 -5.37
CA ASP A 42 2.12 3.44 -4.65
C ASP A 42 2.30 3.74 -3.15
N VAL A 43 3.24 4.62 -2.83
CA VAL A 43 3.54 4.96 -1.44
C VAL A 43 2.35 5.65 -0.75
N ALA A 44 1.65 6.56 -1.44
CA ALA A 44 0.50 7.25 -0.87
C ALA A 44 -0.66 6.28 -0.57
N ALA A 45 -0.94 5.32 -1.45
CA ALA A 45 -1.99 4.34 -1.24
C ALA A 45 -1.59 3.26 -0.21
N GLU A 46 -0.32 2.85 -0.15
CA GLU A 46 0.17 1.96 0.93
C GLU A 46 0.10 2.66 2.29
N THR A 47 0.49 3.94 2.36
CA THR A 47 0.36 4.72 3.60
C THR A 47 -1.11 4.87 3.99
N ALA A 48 -2.01 5.10 3.03
CA ALA A 48 -3.44 5.12 3.29
C ALA A 48 -3.96 3.77 3.84
N ALA A 49 -3.50 2.65 3.27
CA ALA A 49 -3.83 1.31 3.76
C ALA A 49 -3.35 1.10 5.20
N ALA A 50 -2.11 1.48 5.51
CA ALA A 50 -1.53 1.39 6.85
C ALA A 50 -2.31 2.23 7.87
N LEU A 51 -2.66 3.48 7.54
CA LEU A 51 -3.44 4.35 8.42
C LEU A 51 -4.89 3.85 8.59
N ALA A 52 -5.50 3.30 7.54
CA ALA A 52 -6.82 2.67 7.63
C ALA A 52 -6.80 1.42 8.53
N ALA A 53 -5.76 0.59 8.44
CA ALA A 53 -5.54 -0.54 9.33
C ALA A 53 -5.31 -0.08 10.79
N GLY A 54 -4.47 0.95 10.98
CA GLY A 54 -4.25 1.57 12.29
C GLY A 54 -5.54 2.12 12.90
N ALA A 55 -6.39 2.80 12.11
CA ALA A 55 -7.68 3.27 12.57
C ALA A 55 -8.58 2.14 13.11
N ILE A 56 -8.52 0.96 12.50
CA ILE A 56 -9.24 -0.22 13.02
C ILE A 56 -8.65 -0.67 14.36
N ALA A 57 -7.32 -0.75 14.46
CA ALA A 57 -6.62 -1.21 15.68
C ALA A 57 -6.89 -0.29 16.88
N PHE A 58 -6.87 1.02 16.69
CA PHE A 58 -7.08 2.01 17.75
C PHE A 58 -8.55 2.30 18.04
N ARG A 59 -9.51 1.78 17.26
CA ARG A 59 -10.93 2.14 17.36
C ARG A 59 -11.51 2.03 18.77
N LYS A 60 -11.14 0.97 19.51
CA LYS A 60 -11.67 0.71 20.86
C LYS A 60 -10.89 1.41 21.96
N SER A 61 -9.58 1.54 21.81
CA SER A 61 -8.69 2.09 22.86
C SER A 61 -8.54 3.60 22.78
N ASN A 62 -8.62 4.18 21.57
CA ASN A 62 -8.49 5.62 21.36
C ASN A 62 -9.26 6.05 20.09
N LEU A 63 -10.54 6.36 20.27
CA LEU A 63 -11.42 6.73 19.18
C LEU A 63 -10.99 8.04 18.48
N SER A 64 -10.48 9.01 19.24
CA SER A 64 -9.99 10.28 18.69
C SER A 64 -8.83 10.05 17.72
N TYR A 65 -7.83 9.26 18.13
CA TYR A 65 -6.71 8.92 17.27
C TYR A 65 -7.12 8.06 16.08
N SER A 66 -8.00 7.07 16.29
CA SER A 66 -8.60 6.28 15.20
C SER A 66 -9.22 7.18 14.12
N ASN A 67 -9.96 8.22 14.52
CA ASN A 67 -10.59 9.15 13.60
C ASN A 67 -9.55 10.01 12.85
N GLN A 68 -8.49 10.44 13.52
CA GLN A 68 -7.38 11.18 12.88
C GLN A 68 -6.70 10.31 11.82
N LEU A 69 -6.33 9.07 12.16
CA LEU A 69 -5.73 8.12 11.22
C LEU A 69 -6.62 7.90 10.00
N LEU A 70 -7.93 7.72 10.21
CA LEU A 70 -8.88 7.50 9.13
C LEU A 70 -9.05 8.74 8.23
N ALA A 71 -9.02 9.95 8.79
CA ALA A 71 -9.07 11.18 8.02
C ALA A 71 -7.85 11.32 7.10
N HIS A 72 -6.64 11.06 7.64
CA HIS A 72 -5.42 11.04 6.84
C HIS A 72 -5.43 9.93 5.78
N ALA A 73 -5.88 8.72 6.13
CA ALA A 73 -6.00 7.62 5.18
C ALA A 73 -6.85 7.99 3.95
N LYS A 74 -8.01 8.61 4.17
CA LYS A 74 -8.89 9.07 3.08
C LYS A 74 -8.21 10.13 2.21
N GLY A 75 -7.54 11.10 2.83
CA GLY A 75 -6.86 12.17 2.10
C GLY A 75 -5.67 11.68 1.26
N LEU A 76 -4.85 10.78 1.82
CA LEU A 76 -3.73 10.16 1.10
C LEU A 76 -4.19 9.29 -0.06
N TYR A 77 -5.26 8.51 0.14
CA TYR A 77 -5.80 7.67 -0.92
C TYR A 77 -6.42 8.49 -2.04
N GLU A 78 -7.08 9.60 -1.73
CA GLU A 78 -7.56 10.54 -2.74
C GLU A 78 -6.39 11.09 -3.56
N PHE A 79 -5.35 11.61 -2.91
CA PHE A 79 -4.14 12.07 -3.58
C PHE A 79 -3.54 10.99 -4.50
N ALA A 80 -3.40 9.76 -4.02
CA ALA A 80 -2.85 8.63 -4.77
C ALA A 80 -3.63 8.35 -6.06
N ARG A 81 -4.95 8.54 -6.04
CA ARG A 81 -5.84 8.31 -7.18
C ARG A 81 -5.93 9.51 -8.13
N THR A 82 -5.85 10.72 -7.61
CA THR A 82 -5.93 11.95 -8.40
C THR A 82 -4.64 12.16 -9.21
N TYR A 83 -3.48 11.93 -8.59
CA TYR A 83 -2.18 12.15 -9.20
C TYR A 83 -1.45 10.82 -9.40
N LEU A 84 -1.71 10.19 -10.55
CA LEU A 84 -1.17 8.86 -10.86
C LEU A 84 0.33 8.91 -11.17
N GLY A 85 1.12 8.12 -10.47
CA GLY A 85 2.52 7.92 -10.80
C GLY A 85 3.27 7.05 -9.79
N LYS A 86 4.38 6.46 -10.24
CA LYS A 86 5.27 5.70 -9.36
C LYS A 86 6.13 6.65 -8.56
N PHE A 87 6.29 6.42 -7.27
CA PHE A 87 7.17 7.27 -6.47
C PHE A 87 8.61 7.28 -6.95
N SER A 88 9.08 6.13 -7.46
CA SER A 88 10.46 5.96 -7.94
C SER A 88 10.80 6.85 -9.13
N ASN A 89 9.79 7.30 -9.88
CA ASN A 89 9.98 8.24 -10.98
C ASN A 89 10.10 9.68 -10.47
N SER A 90 9.34 10.01 -9.43
CA SER A 90 9.31 11.33 -8.79
C SER A 90 10.51 11.58 -7.87
N ILE A 91 11.01 10.51 -7.23
CA ILE A 91 12.14 10.58 -6.31
C ILE A 91 13.19 9.53 -6.71
N PRO A 92 13.97 9.77 -7.78
CA PRO A 92 14.94 8.78 -8.28
C PRO A 92 16.02 8.37 -7.27
N ARG A 93 16.33 9.23 -6.30
CA ARG A 93 17.30 8.89 -5.23
C ARG A 93 16.79 7.78 -4.32
N ALA A 94 15.51 7.83 -3.94
CA ALA A 94 14.87 6.80 -3.13
C ALA A 94 14.69 5.48 -3.92
N ALA A 95 14.53 5.58 -5.24
CA ALA A 95 14.41 4.44 -6.14
C ALA A 95 15.65 3.53 -6.19
N LYS A 96 16.81 3.99 -5.73
CA LYS A 96 18.02 3.14 -5.66
C LYS A 96 17.90 2.01 -4.65
N SER A 97 17.13 2.23 -3.58
CA SER A 97 16.91 1.23 -2.53
C SER A 97 15.59 0.49 -2.71
N TYR A 98 14.52 1.22 -3.03
CA TYR A 98 13.18 0.68 -3.21
C TYR A 98 12.62 1.15 -4.54
N LYS A 99 12.86 0.40 -5.63
CA LYS A 99 12.31 0.75 -6.93
C LYS A 99 10.91 0.17 -7.09
N SER A 100 9.91 1.02 -7.34
CA SER A 100 8.52 0.58 -7.52
C SER A 100 8.29 -0.21 -8.82
N GLY A 101 7.75 -1.42 -8.67
CA GLY A 101 7.22 -2.26 -9.73
C GLY A 101 5.92 -1.72 -10.32
N GLY A 102 5.10 -1.06 -9.50
CA GLY A 102 3.77 -0.58 -9.87
C GLY A 102 3.13 0.26 -8.76
N TYR A 103 1.93 0.78 -9.05
CA TYR A 103 1.05 1.39 -8.03
C TYR A 103 -0.37 0.82 -8.09
N LYS A 104 -0.63 -0.06 -9.08
CA LYS A 104 -2.00 -0.44 -9.46
C LYS A 104 -2.62 -1.30 -8.37
N ASP A 105 -1.84 -2.23 -7.84
CA ASP A 105 -2.19 -3.09 -6.73
C ASP A 105 -2.29 -2.31 -5.41
N GLU A 106 -1.43 -1.33 -5.14
CA GLU A 106 -1.59 -0.43 -3.98
C GLU A 106 -2.90 0.35 -4.02
N LEU A 107 -3.35 0.79 -5.21
CA LEU A 107 -4.65 1.45 -5.34
C LEU A 107 -5.81 0.49 -4.98
N VAL A 108 -5.74 -0.78 -5.37
CA VAL A 108 -6.77 -1.75 -4.96
C VAL A 108 -6.70 -2.04 -3.47
N TRP A 109 -5.49 -2.24 -2.95
CA TRP A 109 -5.19 -2.50 -1.55
C TRP A 109 -5.72 -1.39 -0.64
N GLY A 110 -5.41 -0.13 -0.98
CA GLY A 110 -5.86 1.06 -0.25
C GLY A 110 -7.38 1.18 -0.21
N ALA A 111 -8.08 0.96 -1.34
CA ALA A 111 -9.55 0.95 -1.34
C ALA A 111 -10.12 -0.18 -0.47
N ALA A 112 -9.56 -1.40 -0.55
CA ALA A 112 -10.03 -2.53 0.24
C ALA A 112 -9.87 -2.28 1.76
N TRP A 113 -8.76 -1.68 2.19
CA TRP A 113 -8.55 -1.27 3.58
C TRP A 113 -9.46 -0.15 4.03
N LEU A 114 -9.67 0.87 3.19
CA LEU A 114 -10.62 1.93 3.48
C LEU A 114 -12.04 1.39 3.62
N TYR A 115 -12.46 0.42 2.79
CA TYR A 115 -13.74 -0.25 3.00
C TYR A 115 -13.77 -1.00 4.33
N ARG A 116 -12.73 -1.77 4.65
CA ARG A 116 -12.66 -2.51 5.93
C ARG A 116 -12.77 -1.57 7.13
N ALA A 117 -12.14 -0.40 7.05
CA ALA A 117 -12.17 0.60 8.11
C ALA A 117 -13.51 1.34 8.19
N THR A 118 -14.08 1.77 7.06
CA THR A 118 -15.24 2.67 7.04
C THR A 118 -16.59 1.97 6.92
N ARG A 119 -16.62 0.78 6.31
CA ARG A 119 -17.84 0.12 5.79
C ARG A 119 -18.61 0.93 4.76
N ASP A 120 -18.00 1.97 4.19
CA ASP A 120 -18.57 2.76 3.11
C ASP A 120 -18.45 1.99 1.79
N GLY A 121 -19.59 1.54 1.26
CA GLY A 121 -19.68 0.68 0.08
C GLY A 121 -18.99 1.25 -1.16
N LYS A 122 -18.79 2.58 -1.25
CA LYS A 122 -18.07 3.19 -2.38
C LYS A 122 -16.65 2.65 -2.51
N TYR A 123 -15.97 2.37 -1.38
CA TYR A 123 -14.61 1.86 -1.40
C TYR A 123 -14.55 0.39 -1.81
N LEU A 124 -15.56 -0.42 -1.47
CA LEU A 124 -15.63 -1.80 -1.95
C LEU A 124 -15.84 -1.82 -3.45
N THR A 125 -16.85 -1.10 -3.95
CA THR A 125 -17.13 -0.98 -5.39
C THR A 125 -15.88 -0.50 -6.14
N LEU A 126 -15.17 0.47 -5.57
CA LEU A 126 -13.93 0.97 -6.14
C LEU A 126 -12.82 -0.09 -6.17
N ALA A 127 -12.60 -0.81 -5.08
CA ALA A 127 -11.59 -1.87 -5.01
C ALA A 127 -11.86 -2.94 -6.07
N GLU A 128 -13.09 -3.45 -6.16
CA GLU A 128 -13.45 -4.48 -7.14
C GLU A 128 -13.35 -3.97 -8.59
N SER A 129 -13.75 -2.73 -8.83
CA SER A 129 -13.61 -2.07 -10.14
C SER A 129 -12.15 -1.96 -10.58
N LEU A 130 -11.27 -1.49 -9.69
CA LEU A 130 -9.85 -1.37 -9.98
C LEU A 130 -9.16 -2.73 -10.13
N TYR A 131 -9.51 -3.70 -9.27
CA TYR A 131 -9.02 -5.07 -9.37
C TYR A 131 -9.24 -5.63 -10.76
N LYS A 132 -10.45 -5.45 -11.31
CA LYS A 132 -10.79 -5.84 -12.68
C LYS A 132 -10.07 -4.98 -13.72
N LYS A 133 -10.08 -3.65 -13.58
CA LYS A 133 -9.46 -2.69 -14.51
C LYS A 133 -7.96 -2.95 -14.72
N TYR A 134 -7.27 -3.34 -13.66
CA TYR A 134 -5.82 -3.55 -13.68
C TYR A 134 -5.42 -5.01 -13.88
N TYR A 135 -6.38 -5.91 -14.09
CA TYR A 135 -6.14 -7.33 -14.36
C TYR A 135 -5.26 -7.99 -13.28
N LEU A 136 -5.51 -7.65 -12.00
CA LEU A 136 -4.80 -8.29 -10.89
C LEU A 136 -5.10 -9.79 -10.89
N SER A 137 -4.07 -10.60 -11.02
CA SER A 137 -4.16 -12.05 -11.21
C SER A 137 -3.21 -12.78 -10.26
N SER A 138 -2.33 -13.67 -10.73
CA SER A 138 -1.39 -14.35 -9.83
C SER A 138 -0.26 -13.42 -9.42
N SER A 139 0.19 -13.58 -8.17
CA SER A 139 1.39 -12.94 -7.64
C SER A 139 2.40 -13.99 -7.27
N TRP A 140 3.69 -13.65 -7.34
CA TRP A 140 4.76 -14.51 -6.84
C TRP A 140 4.76 -14.55 -5.32
N ALA A 141 4.62 -13.38 -4.68
CA ALA A 141 4.59 -13.24 -3.22
C ALA A 141 3.96 -11.91 -2.81
N PHE A 142 3.35 -11.90 -1.63
CA PHE A 142 3.07 -10.64 -0.94
C PHE A 142 4.39 -10.00 -0.49
N SER A 143 4.62 -8.75 -0.86
CA SER A 143 5.83 -8.01 -0.52
C SER A 143 5.55 -6.52 -0.34
N TRP A 144 6.60 -5.73 -0.09
CA TRP A 144 6.50 -4.27 -0.05
C TRP A 144 6.15 -3.65 -1.42
N ASP A 145 6.40 -4.36 -2.52
CA ASP A 145 6.22 -3.89 -3.91
C ASP A 145 5.03 -4.53 -4.64
N ASP A 146 4.47 -5.64 -4.10
CA ASP A 146 3.30 -6.31 -4.68
C ASP A 146 2.30 -6.71 -3.60
N LYS A 147 1.10 -6.12 -3.68
CA LYS A 147 -0.03 -6.31 -2.77
C LYS A 147 -1.10 -7.24 -3.32
N THR A 148 -0.91 -7.83 -4.50
CA THR A 148 -1.93 -8.59 -5.22
C THR A 148 -2.45 -9.78 -4.40
N ALA A 149 -1.55 -10.64 -3.90
CA ALA A 149 -1.92 -11.81 -3.11
C ALA A 149 -2.71 -11.42 -1.83
N ALA A 150 -2.21 -10.43 -1.09
CA ALA A 150 -2.85 -9.96 0.13
C ALA A 150 -4.20 -9.28 -0.14
N THR A 151 -4.31 -8.54 -1.25
CA THR A 151 -5.55 -7.91 -1.70
C THR A 151 -6.62 -8.95 -2.01
N GLN A 152 -6.27 -10.06 -2.65
CA GLN A 152 -7.20 -11.15 -2.91
C GLN A 152 -7.71 -11.77 -1.61
N MET A 153 -6.82 -12.05 -0.66
CA MET A 153 -7.20 -12.54 0.66
C MET A 153 -8.13 -11.57 1.39
N LEU A 154 -7.81 -10.29 1.36
CA LEU A 154 -8.61 -9.24 1.98
C LEU A 154 -10.01 -9.15 1.33
N LEU A 155 -10.09 -9.08 0.00
CA LEU A 155 -11.36 -9.02 -0.73
C LEU A 155 -12.19 -10.29 -0.53
N TYR A 156 -11.57 -11.48 -0.49
CA TYR A 156 -12.28 -12.71 -0.14
C TYR A 156 -12.83 -12.66 1.28
N GLY A 157 -12.05 -12.20 2.26
CA GLY A 157 -12.50 -12.03 3.64
C GLY A 157 -13.68 -11.06 3.77
N LEU A 158 -13.72 -10.01 2.94
CA LEU A 158 -14.74 -8.96 2.95
C LEU A 158 -16.01 -9.35 2.19
N THR A 159 -15.94 -10.19 1.16
CA THR A 159 -17.04 -10.42 0.19
C THR A 159 -17.46 -11.87 0.05
N LYS A 160 -16.60 -12.83 0.40
CA LYS A 160 -16.76 -14.27 0.15
C LYS A 160 -16.97 -14.63 -1.33
N LYS A 161 -16.67 -13.74 -2.28
CA LYS A 161 -16.83 -14.02 -3.71
C LYS A 161 -15.87 -15.12 -4.19
N PRO A 162 -16.35 -16.13 -4.95
CA PRO A 162 -15.52 -17.26 -5.40
C PRO A 162 -14.30 -16.85 -6.23
N GLN A 163 -14.40 -15.79 -7.01
CA GLN A 163 -13.29 -15.30 -7.86
C GLN A 163 -12.02 -14.99 -7.05
N TYR A 164 -12.14 -14.45 -5.84
CA TYR A 164 -10.98 -14.14 -5.00
C TYR A 164 -10.41 -15.41 -4.36
N LYS A 165 -11.26 -16.37 -4.00
CA LYS A 165 -10.81 -17.69 -3.54
C LYS A 165 -9.96 -18.39 -4.62
N LEU A 166 -10.46 -18.42 -5.85
CA LEU A 166 -9.75 -19.01 -6.99
C LEU A 166 -8.42 -18.30 -7.26
N ALA A 167 -8.39 -16.96 -7.15
CA ALA A 167 -7.17 -16.20 -7.33
C ALA A 167 -6.10 -16.51 -6.26
N ILE A 168 -6.50 -16.65 -5.00
CA ILE A 168 -5.61 -17.08 -3.90
C ILE A 168 -5.07 -18.48 -4.17
N GLN A 169 -5.94 -19.42 -4.53
CA GLN A 169 -5.52 -20.79 -4.86
C GLN A 169 -4.53 -20.81 -6.03
N SER A 170 -4.73 -19.97 -7.05
CA SER A 170 -3.79 -19.82 -8.17
C SER A 170 -2.42 -19.33 -7.69
N THR A 171 -2.38 -18.22 -6.94
CA THR A 171 -1.16 -17.66 -6.33
C THR A 171 -0.40 -18.70 -5.49
N LEU A 172 -1.10 -19.49 -4.67
CA LEU A 172 -0.49 -20.54 -3.86
C LEU A 172 0.04 -21.72 -4.69
N ARG A 173 -0.67 -22.11 -5.76
CA ARG A 173 -0.23 -23.18 -6.67
C ARG A 173 1.05 -22.81 -7.42
N THR A 174 1.20 -21.56 -7.80
CA THR A 174 2.40 -21.08 -8.52
C THR A 174 3.59 -20.82 -7.60
N GLY A 175 3.34 -20.38 -6.35
CA GLY A 175 4.40 -20.03 -5.40
C GLY A 175 4.86 -21.17 -4.49
N CYS A 176 4.10 -22.25 -4.37
CA CYS A 176 4.44 -23.39 -3.51
C CYS A 176 4.31 -24.71 -4.29
N PRO A 177 5.40 -25.48 -4.49
CA PRO A 177 5.34 -26.77 -5.19
C PRO A 177 4.61 -27.88 -4.40
N VAL A 178 4.11 -27.59 -3.19
CA VAL A 178 3.45 -28.56 -2.32
C VAL A 178 1.93 -28.49 -2.47
N LYS A 179 1.38 -29.46 -3.20
CA LYS A 179 -0.05 -29.63 -3.57
C LYS A 179 -1.03 -29.72 -2.37
N LEU A 180 -0.53 -29.99 -1.16
CA LEU A 180 -1.33 -30.43 0.00
C LEU A 180 -2.16 -29.36 0.72
N LEU A 181 -1.90 -28.07 0.53
CA LEU A 181 -2.62 -27.00 1.24
C LEU A 181 -3.86 -26.48 0.50
N ILE A 182 -4.00 -26.77 -0.78
CA ILE A 182 -4.92 -26.05 -1.68
C ILE A 182 -6.27 -26.76 -1.81
N ASP A 183 -6.28 -28.08 -1.59
CA ASP A 183 -7.47 -28.92 -1.74
C ASP A 183 -8.40 -28.89 -0.50
N ASN A 184 -7.97 -28.26 0.60
CA ASN A 184 -8.71 -28.16 1.86
C ASN A 184 -9.25 -26.74 2.19
N MET A 185 -9.14 -25.78 1.28
CA MET A 185 -9.65 -24.40 1.41
C MET A 185 -10.95 -24.19 0.63
#